data_AF-X0H6M0-F1
#
_entry.id   AF-X0H6M0-F1
#
_cell.length_a   1.000
_cell.length_b   1.000
_cell.length_c   1.000
_cell.angle_alpha   90.00
_cell.angle_beta   90.00
_cell.angle_gamma   90.00
#
_symmetry.space_group_name_H-M   'P 1'
#
loop_
_entity.id
_entity.type
_entity.pdbx_description
1 polymer ?
#
loop_
_entity_poly.entity_id
_entity_poly.type
_entity_poly.pdbx_seq_one_letter_code
_entity_poly.pdbx_strand_id
1 'polypeptide(L)'
;MQLILYTPSELVASENLYIRSVEAQLESCVEVKVGLVTKTVTETKSGWNLQGLFPVNREHFEVDLGTWGQYLIMDALPTCKSCVLDTTHSLRISVGISIGGSERTQIVETSLEAIIIGAPPSYTTNPSVYV
;
A
#
# COMPACT_ATOMS: atom_id res chain seq x y z
N MET A 1 6.93 -8.91 0.74
CA MET A 1 6.93 -7.51 1.21
C MET A 1 6.79 -7.57 2.73
N GLN A 2 7.44 -6.70 3.48
CA GLN A 2 7.33 -6.68 4.95
C GLN A 2 6.98 -5.26 5.38
N LEU A 3 6.01 -5.13 6.29
CA LEU A 3 5.76 -3.87 6.98
C LEU A 3 6.39 -3.96 8.36
N ILE A 4 7.33 -3.05 8.65
CA ILE A 4 8.01 -2.97 9.93
C ILE A 4 7.56 -1.68 10.60
N LEU A 5 6.87 -1.81 11.72
CA LEU A 5 6.56 -0.68 12.60
C LEU A 5 7.65 -0.59 13.65
N TYR A 6 8.41 0.51 13.61
CA TYR A 6 9.41 0.84 14.61
C TYR A 6 8.74 1.56 15.78
N THR A 7 8.85 0.98 16.97
CA THR A 7 8.32 1.54 18.22
C THR A 7 9.48 1.80 19.17
N PRO A 8 9.70 3.04 19.63
CA PRO A 8 10.74 3.38 20.60
C PRO A 8 10.69 2.48 21.84
N SER A 9 11.87 2.05 22.30
CA SER A 9 12.04 1.10 23.42
C SER A 9 11.35 1.56 24.71
N GLU A 10 11.32 2.86 24.94
CA GLU A 10 10.70 3.50 26.11
C GLU A 10 9.19 3.23 26.11
N LEU A 11 8.55 3.35 24.95
CA LEU A 11 7.11 3.15 24.79
C LEU A 11 6.73 1.67 24.88
N VAL A 12 7.58 0.76 24.38
CA VAL A 12 7.37 -0.68 24.53
C VAL A 12 7.46 -1.10 26.01
N ALA A 13 8.34 -0.46 26.78
CA ALA A 13 8.54 -0.77 28.19
C ALA A 13 7.51 -0.09 29.11
N SER A 14 7.02 1.10 28.77
CA SER A 14 6.15 1.90 29.64
C SER A 14 4.67 1.79 29.34
N GLU A 15 4.28 1.45 28.11
CA GLU A 15 2.89 1.48 27.65
C GLU A 15 2.45 0.12 27.10
N ASN A 16 1.20 -0.25 27.37
CA ASN A 16 0.59 -1.41 26.73
C ASN A 16 0.07 -1.00 25.35
N LEU A 17 0.96 -0.90 24.36
CA LEU A 17 0.59 -0.51 23.00
C LEU A 17 -0.05 -1.67 22.22
N TYR A 18 -1.08 -1.35 21.45
CA TYR A 18 -1.75 -2.30 20.58
C TYR A 18 -1.96 -1.72 19.18
N ILE A 19 -1.75 -2.55 18.17
CA ILE A 19 -2.22 -2.27 16.81
C ILE A 19 -3.65 -2.81 16.69
N ARG A 20 -4.55 -1.91 16.29
CA ARG A 20 -5.99 -2.16 16.13
C ARG A 20 -6.34 -2.42 14.68
N SER A 21 -5.67 -1.73 13.78
CA SER A 21 -5.87 -1.90 12.36
C SER A 21 -4.59 -1.62 11.58
N VAL A 22 -4.48 -2.25 10.42
CA VAL A 22 -3.50 -1.89 9.40
C VAL A 22 -4.21 -1.96 8.06
N GLU A 23 -4.24 -0.84 7.35
CA GLU A 23 -4.89 -0.72 6.06
C GLU A 23 -3.89 -0.22 5.02
N ALA A 24 -3.93 -0.76 3.81
CA ALA A 24 -3.23 -0.22 2.68
C ALA A 24 -4.20 0.11 1.54
N GLN A 25 -3.99 1.27 0.93
CA GLN A 25 -4.79 1.80 -0.15
C GLN A 25 -3.86 2.27 -1.27
N LEU A 26 -4.24 2.02 -2.52
CA LEU A 26 -3.59 2.62 -3.68
C LEU A 26 -4.38 3.86 -4.07
N GLU A 27 -3.73 5.02 -3.99
CA GLU A 27 -4.25 6.25 -4.58
C GLU A 27 -3.63 6.42 -5.97
N SER A 28 -4.48 6.59 -6.97
CA SER A 28 -4.09 6.85 -8.35
C SER A 28 -4.58 8.24 -8.75
N CYS A 29 -3.66 9.09 -9.18
CA CYS A 29 -3.97 10.41 -9.70
C CYS A 29 -3.71 10.42 -11.20
N VAL A 30 -4.73 10.74 -11.98
CA VAL A 30 -4.67 10.89 -13.43
C VAL A 30 -4.91 12.35 -13.77
N GLU A 31 -3.90 12.98 -14.36
CA GLU A 31 -3.95 14.33 -14.87
C GLU A 31 -3.91 14.31 -16.40
N VAL A 32 -4.87 15.01 -17.02
CA VAL A 32 -4.97 15.16 -18.47
C VAL A 32 -4.90 16.65 -18.83
N LYS A 33 -3.98 16.99 -19.74
CA LYS A 33 -3.73 18.33 -20.25
C LYS A 33 -4.14 18.43 -21.72
N VAL A 34 -5.15 19.24 -22.02
CA VAL A 34 -5.61 19.52 -23.40
C VAL A 34 -5.58 21.03 -23.63
N GLY A 35 -4.55 21.49 -24.34
CA GLY A 35 -4.30 22.93 -24.53
C GLY A 35 -4.02 23.62 -23.19
N LEU A 36 -4.83 24.62 -22.83
CA LEU A 36 -4.76 25.31 -21.54
C LEU A 36 -5.59 24.66 -20.43
N VAL A 37 -6.35 23.59 -20.75
CA VAL A 37 -7.23 22.93 -19.79
C VAL A 37 -6.49 21.76 -19.16
N THR A 38 -6.44 21.76 -17.82
CA THR A 38 -5.98 20.62 -17.02
C THR A 38 -7.18 20.01 -16.30
N LYS A 39 -7.33 18.68 -16.39
CA LYS A 39 -8.33 17.92 -15.64
C LYS A 39 -7.61 16.86 -14.81
N THR A 40 -7.99 16.76 -13.55
CA THR A 40 -7.39 15.80 -12.61
C THR A 40 -8.48 14.93 -12.03
N VAL A 41 -8.23 13.63 -11.97
CA VAL A 41 -9.09 12.64 -11.32
C VAL A 41 -8.22 11.84 -10.35
N THR A 42 -8.66 11.76 -9.10
CA THR A 42 -8.03 10.93 -8.09
C THR A 42 -8.98 9.78 -7.76
N GLU A 43 -8.46 8.56 -7.80
CA GLU A 43 -9.18 7.35 -7.43
C GLU A 43 -8.41 6.64 -6.32
N THR A 44 -9.12 6.22 -5.28
CA THR A 44 -8.55 5.44 -4.18
C THR A 44 -9.12 4.03 -4.25
N LYS A 45 -8.25 3.04 -4.34
CA LYS A 45 -8.59 1.62 -4.33
C LYS A 45 -8.07 1.00 -3.05
N SER A 46 -8.98 0.47 -2.23
CA SER A 46 -8.60 -0.29 -1.04
C SER A 46 -7.84 -1.54 -1.46
N GLY A 47 -6.65 -1.72 -0.90
CA GLY A 47 -5.85 -2.92 -1.05
C GLY A 47 -6.24 -3.93 0.03
N TRP A 48 -5.48 -3.96 1.12
CA TRP A 48 -5.68 -4.89 2.22
C TRP A 48 -6.03 -4.16 3.52
N ASN A 49 -6.80 -4.83 4.37
CA ASN A 49 -7.19 -4.31 5.68
C ASN A 49 -7.10 -5.46 6.71
N LEU A 50 -6.32 -5.23 7.75
CA LEU A 50 -6.18 -6.08 8.92
C LEU A 50 -6.88 -5.36 10.08
N GLN A 51 -7.77 -6.04 10.78
CA GLN A 51 -8.41 -5.56 12.01
C GLN A 51 -8.09 -6.54 13.14
N GLY A 52 -7.82 -6.03 14.34
CA GLY A 52 -7.51 -6.89 15.47
C GLY A 52 -7.08 -6.15 16.74
N LEU A 53 -6.42 -6.88 17.61
CA LEU A 53 -5.77 -6.34 18.81
C LEU A 53 -4.42 -7.04 18.94
N PHE A 54 -3.41 -6.48 18.30
CA PHE A 54 -2.06 -7.05 18.26
C PHE A 54 -1.17 -6.30 19.26
N PRO A 55 -0.70 -6.95 20.33
CA PRO A 55 0.17 -6.29 21.31
C PRO A 55 1.53 -5.97 20.69
N VAL A 56 2.01 -4.75 20.90
CA VAL A 56 3.35 -4.31 20.52
C VAL A 56 4.28 -4.56 21.70
N ASN A 57 4.88 -5.75 21.73
CA ASN A 57 5.76 -6.22 22.81
C ASN A 57 7.25 -6.19 22.44
N ARG A 58 7.58 -5.63 21.28
CA ARG A 58 8.93 -5.52 20.73
C ARG A 58 9.05 -4.20 19.98
N GLU A 59 10.27 -3.69 19.89
CA GLU A 59 10.60 -2.47 19.13
C GLU A 59 10.28 -2.60 17.64
N HIS A 60 10.37 -3.82 17.12
CA HIS A 60 10.10 -4.16 15.73
C HIS A 60 8.85 -5.02 15.69
N PHE A 61 7.73 -4.41 15.29
CA PHE A 61 6.55 -5.17 14.94
C PHE A 61 6.59 -5.43 13.44
N GLU A 62 6.88 -6.69 13.09
CA GLU A 62 6.97 -7.14 11.72
C GLU A 62 5.66 -7.81 11.31
N VAL A 63 5.02 -7.28 10.28
CA VAL A 63 3.96 -7.97 9.57
C VAL A 63 4.57 -8.55 8.30
N ASP A 64 4.70 -9.87 8.29
CA ASP A 64 5.03 -10.58 7.06
C ASP A 64 3.85 -10.49 6.09
N LEU A 65 4.02 -9.72 5.02
CA LEU A 65 3.05 -9.66 3.93
C LEU A 65 3.28 -10.83 2.95
N GLY A 66 4.16 -11.77 3.29
CA GLY A 66 4.64 -12.93 2.51
C GLY A 66 3.61 -14.02 2.18
N THR A 67 2.43 -13.98 2.79
CA THR A 67 1.24 -14.76 2.34
C THR A 67 0.21 -13.93 1.59
N TRP A 68 0.40 -12.60 1.50
CA TRP A 68 -0.55 -11.63 0.94
C TRP A 68 -0.20 -11.21 -0.49
N GLY A 69 0.88 -11.74 -1.06
CA GLY A 69 1.23 -11.58 -2.48
C GLY A 69 0.13 -12.05 -3.46
N GLN A 70 -0.87 -12.80 -2.97
CA GLN A 70 -2.05 -13.20 -3.74
C GLN A 70 -3.21 -12.17 -3.71
N TYR A 71 -3.20 -11.21 -2.78
CA TYR A 71 -4.32 -10.29 -2.53
C TYR A 71 -4.06 -8.84 -2.96
N LEU A 72 -2.83 -8.52 -3.39
CA LEU A 72 -2.47 -7.21 -3.94
C LEU A 72 -2.62 -7.18 -5.47
N ILE A 73 -3.64 -7.87 -6.01
CA ILE A 73 -4.06 -7.68 -7.40
C ILE A 73 -5.01 -6.48 -7.41
N MET A 74 -4.43 -5.30 -7.58
CA MET A 74 -5.20 -4.09 -7.81
C MET A 74 -5.18 -3.81 -9.31
N ASP A 75 -6.34 -3.90 -9.99
CA ASP A 75 -6.42 -3.32 -11.34
C ASP A 75 -6.12 -1.83 -11.21
N ALA A 76 -5.01 -1.44 -11.80
CA ALA A 76 -4.52 -0.08 -11.85
C ALA A 76 -3.90 0.14 -13.23
N LEU A 77 -4.05 1.35 -13.75
CA LEU A 77 -3.37 1.72 -14.99
C LEU A 77 -1.85 1.79 -14.73
N PRO A 78 -1.01 1.47 -15.72
CA PRO A 78 0.41 1.70 -15.60
C PRO A 78 0.72 3.18 -15.37
N THR A 79 1.78 3.44 -14.61
CA THR A 79 2.35 4.78 -14.48
C THR A 79 2.75 5.29 -15.86
N CYS A 80 2.30 6.48 -16.20
CA CYS A 80 2.50 7.06 -17.52
C CYS A 80 2.76 8.55 -17.37
N LYS A 81 3.82 9.07 -17.99
CA LYS A 81 4.13 10.49 -17.95
C LYS A 81 4.42 11.03 -19.33
N SER A 82 3.64 12.02 -19.76
CA SER A 82 3.74 12.69 -21.05
C SER A 82 3.32 14.16 -20.91
N CYS A 83 3.38 14.92 -22.01
CA CYS A 83 2.90 16.30 -22.02
C CYS A 83 1.37 16.43 -21.95
N VAL A 84 0.63 15.35 -22.22
CA VAL A 84 -0.84 15.33 -22.28
C VAL A 84 -1.45 14.51 -21.13
N LEU A 85 -0.75 13.50 -20.63
CA LEU A 85 -1.23 12.57 -19.62
C LEU A 85 -0.13 12.32 -18.59
N ASP A 86 -0.45 12.50 -17.32
CA ASP A 86 0.38 12.12 -16.17
C ASP A 86 -0.45 11.23 -15.24
N THR A 87 -0.01 10.00 -15.02
CA THR A 87 -0.63 9.02 -14.13
C THR A 87 0.39 8.64 -13.08
N THR A 88 0.13 9.05 -11.84
CA THR A 88 0.97 8.78 -10.66
C THR A 88 0.22 7.95 -9.64
N HIS A 89 0.93 7.12 -8.87
CA HIS A 89 0.32 6.33 -7.82
C HIS A 89 1.07 6.47 -6.50
N SER A 90 0.34 6.40 -5.40
CA SER A 90 0.91 6.26 -4.07
C SER A 90 0.23 5.13 -3.30
N LEU A 91 1.05 4.31 -2.65
CA LEU A 91 0.59 3.32 -1.68
C LEU A 91 0.53 4.01 -0.31
N ARG A 92 -0.68 4.25 0.18
CA ARG A 92 -0.93 4.76 1.52
C ARG A 92 -1.11 3.59 2.47
N ILE A 93 -0.43 3.64 3.61
CA ILE A 93 -0.56 2.67 4.70
C ILE A 93 -1.01 3.43 5.94
N SER A 94 -2.13 3.02 6.51
CA SER A 94 -2.72 3.59 7.71
C SER A 94 -2.72 2.54 8.83
N VAL A 95 -2.19 2.89 9.99
CA VAL A 95 -2.08 2.01 11.16
C VAL A 95 -2.88 2.62 12.30
N GLY A 96 -3.86 1.87 12.81
CA GLY A 96 -4.59 2.23 14.03
C GLY A 96 -3.85 1.73 15.26
N ILE A 97 -3.52 2.63 16.19
CA ILE A 97 -2.77 2.34 17.41
C ILE A 97 -3.60 2.77 18.62
N SER A 98 -3.62 1.94 19.67
CA SER A 98 -4.25 2.28 20.96
C SER A 98 -3.32 2.00 22.13
N ILE A 99 -3.53 2.72 23.22
CA ILE A 99 -2.88 2.44 24.51
C ILE A 99 -3.88 1.65 25.37
N GLY A 100 -3.44 0.51 25.91
CA GLY A 100 -4.28 -0.42 26.64
C GLY A 100 -5.39 -1.02 25.78
N GLY A 101 -6.40 -1.62 26.43
CA GLY A 101 -7.63 -2.07 25.79
C GLY A 101 -8.61 -0.94 25.46
N SER A 102 -8.16 0.31 25.41
CA SER A 102 -9.04 1.45 25.16
C SER A 102 -9.58 1.43 23.73
N GLU A 103 -10.82 1.85 23.54
CA GLU A 103 -11.43 2.01 22.21
C GLU A 103 -10.86 3.22 21.44
N ARG A 104 -10.15 4.13 22.13
CA ARG A 104 -9.53 5.29 21.48
C ARG A 104 -8.34 4.84 20.66
N THR A 105 -8.55 4.83 19.35
CA THR A 105 -7.55 4.47 18.35
C THR A 105 -7.05 5.75 17.68
N GLN A 106 -5.73 5.95 17.66
CA GLN A 106 -5.06 6.97 16.87
C GLN A 106 -4.66 6.37 15.53
N ILE A 107 -4.89 7.09 14.44
CA ILE A 107 -4.48 6.66 13.10
C ILE A 107 -3.18 7.36 12.76
N VAL A 108 -2.17 6.57 12.42
CA VAL A 108 -0.87 7.03 11.90
C VAL A 108 -0.77 6.58 10.45
N GLU A 109 -0.30 7.45 9.57
CA GLU A 109 -0.28 7.16 8.14
C GLU A 109 1.08 7.44 7.54
N THR A 110 1.42 6.67 6.52
CA THR A 110 2.58 6.88 5.67
C THR A 110 2.20 6.61 4.22
N SER A 111 2.89 7.26 3.29
CA SER A 111 2.70 7.01 1.86
C SER A 111 4.03 6.72 1.18
N LEU A 112 3.99 5.88 0.16
CA LEU A 112 5.12 5.54 -0.69
C LEU A 112 4.72 5.74 -2.16
N GLU A 113 5.54 6.44 -2.92
CA GLU A 113 5.34 6.54 -4.37
C GLU A 113 5.50 5.16 -5.02
N ALA A 114 4.56 4.79 -5.88
CA ALA A 114 4.53 3.49 -6.53
C ALA A 114 4.58 3.64 -8.05
N ILE A 115 5.50 2.90 -8.68
CA ILE A 115 5.56 2.75 -10.13
C ILE A 115 4.87 1.44 -10.51
N ILE A 116 3.78 1.56 -11.25
CA ILE A 116 3.01 0.41 -11.75
C ILE A 116 3.40 0.16 -13.20
N ILE A 117 3.90 -1.05 -13.46
CA ILE A 117 4.31 -1.49 -14.79
C ILE A 117 3.27 -2.48 -15.29
N GLY A 118 2.85 -2.33 -16.56
CA GLY A 118 1.95 -3.29 -17.19
C GLY A 118 2.52 -4.71 -17.17
N ALA A 119 1.65 -5.71 -17.12
CA ALA A 119 2.07 -7.11 -17.14
C ALA A 119 2.91 -7.37 -18.41
N PRO A 120 4.01 -8.15 -18.30
CA PRO A 120 4.77 -8.55 -19.49
C PRO A 120 3.87 -9.35 -20.43
N PRO A 121 4.08 -9.24 -21.76
CA PRO A 121 3.32 -10.03 -22.72
C PRO A 121 3.50 -11.53 -22.43
N SER A 122 2.43 -12.29 -22.55
CA SER A 122 2.47 -13.75 -22.45
C SER A 122 3.22 -14.34 -23.65
N TYR A 123 4.45 -14.80 -23.42
CA TYR A 123 5.21 -15.53 -24.44
C TYR A 123 4.60 -16.91 -24.61
N THR A 124 3.97 -17.17 -25.76
CA THR A 124 3.62 -18.54 -26.15
C THR A 124 4.89 -19.21 -26.66
N THR A 125 5.38 -20.23 -25.95
CA THR A 125 6.39 -21.15 -26.51
C THR A 125 5.72 -21.92 -27.64
N ASN A 126 6.06 -21.58 -28.88
CA ASN A 126 5.60 -22.30 -30.06
C ASN A 126 6.19 -23.73 -30.02
N PRO A 127 5.40 -24.81 -29.85
CA PRO A 127 5.95 -26.17 -29.67
C PRO A 127 6.47 -26.83 -30.96
N SER A 128 6.64 -26.10 -32.07
CA SER A 128 6.77 -26.70 -33.39
C SER A 128 7.98 -26.16 -34.17
N VAL A 129 9.19 -26.39 -33.65
CA VAL A 129 10.39 -26.51 -34.50
C VAL A 129 11.26 -27.65 -33.95
N TYR A 130 10.85 -28.89 -34.21
CA TYR A 130 11.79 -29.98 -34.40
C TYR A 130 11.72 -30.32 -35.89
N VAL A 131 12.78 -29.94 -36.61
CA VAL A 131 13.05 -30.30 -38.01
C VAL A 131 13.65 -31.70 -38.04
#